data_AF-A0A535GTE5-F1
#
_entry.id   AF-A0A535GTE5-F1
#
_cell.length_a   1.000
_cell.length_b   1.000
_cell.length_c   1.000
_cell.angle_alpha   90.00
_cell.angle_beta   90.00
_cell.angle_gamma   90.00
#
_symmetry.space_group_name_H-M   'P 1'
#
loop_
_entity.id
_entity.type
_entity.pdbx_description
1 polymer ?
#
loop_
_entity_poly.entity_id
_entity_poly.type
_entity_poly.pdbx_seq_one_letter_code
_entity_poly.pdbx_strand_id
1 'polypeptide(L)'
;MKKLIAIIVVLAILGFGTSRALDWWNFNVNTPISTDSHRITFHIDPGASPTQIGSDLYDMHLIRSTIAFDMYTRLTDAAPKFQAGAFVLNTNMSLSQIVTALQHGRPDEKTITFPEG
;
A
#
# COMPACT_ATOMS: atom_id res chain seq x y z
N MET A 1 27.27 -19.25 32.22
CA MET A 1 26.54 -20.09 31.24
C MET A 1 25.08 -19.66 31.04
N LYS A 2 24.25 -19.58 32.10
CA LYS A 2 22.82 -19.18 31.98
C LYS A 2 22.58 -17.80 31.33
N LYS A 3 23.44 -16.81 31.61
CA LYS A 3 23.38 -15.45 31.03
C LYS A 3 23.68 -15.41 29.52
N LEU A 4 24.59 -16.28 29.04
CA LEU A 4 24.91 -16.38 27.61
C LEU A 4 23.77 -17.03 26.82
N ILE A 5 23.13 -18.06 27.39
CA ILE A 5 21.95 -18.69 26.80
C ILE A 5 20.80 -17.69 26.72
N ALA A 6 20.58 -16.89 27.77
CA ALA A 6 19.55 -15.84 27.75
C ALA A 6 19.82 -14.80 26.65
N ILE A 7 21.06 -14.38 26.44
CA ILE A 7 21.44 -13.44 25.37
C ILE A 7 21.22 -14.06 23.98
N ILE A 8 21.60 -15.32 23.77
CA ILE A 8 21.40 -16.01 22.49
C ILE A 8 19.91 -16.21 22.20
N VAL A 9 19.09 -16.53 23.21
CA VAL A 9 17.64 -16.68 23.05
C VAL A 9 17.00 -15.33 22.74
N VAL A 10 17.42 -14.25 23.40
CA VAL A 10 16.95 -12.89 23.08
C VAL A 10 17.36 -12.48 21.67
N LEU A 11 18.60 -12.75 21.25
CA LEU A 11 19.05 -12.48 19.87
C LEU A 11 18.31 -13.34 18.84
N ALA A 12 17.99 -14.59 19.15
CA ALA A 12 17.22 -15.47 18.28
C ALA A 12 15.76 -15.00 18.15
N ILE A 13 15.13 -14.59 19.25
CA ILE A 13 13.77 -14.02 19.25
C ILE A 13 13.75 -12.68 18.50
N LEU A 14 14.75 -11.83 18.71
CA LEU A 14 14.88 -10.55 18.01
C LEU A 14 15.11 -10.77 16.51
N GLY A 15 15.99 -11.69 16.11
CA GLY A 15 16.25 -12.04 14.71
C GLY A 15 15.06 -12.71 14.01
N PHE A 16 14.33 -13.57 14.72
CA PHE A 16 13.12 -14.19 14.20
C PHE A 16 11.94 -13.20 14.12
N GLY A 17 11.82 -12.29 15.08
CA GLY A 17 10.82 -11.23 15.06
C GLY A 17 11.07 -10.22 13.93
N THR A 18 12.32 -9.81 13.72
CA THR A 18 12.68 -8.90 12.62
C THR A 18 12.49 -9.53 11.24
N SER A 19 12.88 -10.79 11.05
CA SER A 19 12.64 -11.49 9.77
C SER A 19 11.15 -11.59 9.43
N ARG A 20 10.29 -11.92 10.40
CA ARG A 20 8.84 -11.98 10.18
C ARG A 20 8.20 -10.63 9.91
N ALA A 21 8.69 -9.57 10.55
CA ALA A 21 8.24 -8.21 10.27
C ALA A 21 8.59 -7.77 8.83
N LEU A 22 9.79 -8.12 8.35
CA LEU A 22 10.23 -7.83 6.98
C LEU A 22 9.45 -8.64 5.94
N ASP A 23 9.19 -9.91 6.20
CA ASP A 23 8.37 -10.76 5.32
C ASP A 23 6.93 -10.22 5.22
N TRP A 24 6.34 -9.84 6.35
CA TRP A 24 5.01 -9.23 6.39
C TRP A 24 4.99 -7.89 5.63
N TRP A 25 6.01 -7.05 5.80
CA TRP A 25 6.15 -5.79 5.08
C TRP A 25 6.24 -6.01 3.57
N ASN A 26 7.15 -6.88 3.12
CA ASN A 26 7.30 -7.19 1.70
C ASN A 26 6.01 -7.76 1.10
N PHE A 27 5.33 -8.64 1.83
CA PHE A 27 4.06 -9.20 1.38
C PHE A 27 2.98 -8.11 1.21
N ASN A 28 2.82 -7.21 2.18
CA ASN A 28 1.76 -6.19 2.12
C ASN A 28 2.08 -5.03 1.16
N VAL A 29 3.34 -4.69 0.96
CA VAL A 29 3.74 -3.56 0.11
C VAL A 29 3.87 -3.96 -1.36
N ASN A 30 4.48 -5.12 -1.63
CA ASN A 30 4.85 -5.52 -2.98
C ASN A 30 3.90 -6.55 -3.61
N THR A 31 3.02 -7.19 -2.82
CA THR A 31 2.07 -8.17 -3.35
C THR A 31 0.71 -7.51 -3.58
N PRO A 32 0.17 -7.54 -4.80
CA PRO A 32 -1.18 -7.08 -5.09
C PRO A 32 -2.23 -7.78 -4.24
N ILE A 33 -3.39 -7.15 -4.04
CA ILE A 33 -4.47 -7.76 -3.25
C ILE A 33 -5.14 -8.93 -3.98
N SER A 34 -5.24 -8.83 -5.31
CA SER A 34 -5.73 -9.90 -6.17
C SER A 34 -4.87 -10.05 -7.42
N THR A 35 -4.86 -11.26 -7.98
CA THR A 35 -4.30 -11.52 -9.33
C THR A 35 -5.28 -11.06 -10.41
N ASP A 36 -6.57 -10.92 -10.09
CA ASP A 36 -7.59 -10.44 -11.00
C ASP A 36 -7.48 -8.93 -11.21
N SER A 37 -7.57 -8.53 -12.48
CA SER A 37 -7.48 -7.14 -12.92
C SER A 37 -8.86 -6.49 -12.91
N HIS A 38 -9.28 -5.93 -11.77
CA HIS A 38 -10.51 -5.17 -11.64
C HIS A 38 -10.20 -3.67 -11.47
N ARG A 39 -10.69 -2.86 -12.42
CA ARG A 39 -10.56 -1.41 -12.37
C ARG A 39 -11.63 -0.82 -11.45
N ILE A 40 -11.21 -0.08 -10.44
CA ILE A 40 -12.06 0.59 -9.46
C ILE A 40 -11.78 2.09 -9.55
N THR A 41 -12.85 2.89 -9.70
CA THR A 41 -12.75 4.34 -9.65
C THR A 41 -12.69 4.78 -8.19
N PHE A 42 -11.57 5.37 -7.80
CA PHE A 42 -11.30 5.91 -6.48
C PHE A 42 -11.34 7.44 -6.53
N HIS A 43 -12.00 8.08 -5.56
CA HIS A 43 -12.09 9.54 -5.50
C HIS A 43 -11.39 10.05 -4.24
N ILE A 44 -10.53 11.05 -4.40
CA ILE A 44 -9.91 11.77 -3.28
C ILE A 44 -10.55 13.13 -3.17
N ASP A 45 -11.24 13.36 -2.05
CA ASP A 45 -11.81 14.66 -1.73
C ASP A 45 -10.71 15.71 -1.47
N PRO A 46 -10.91 16.97 -1.91
CA PRO A 46 -9.99 18.05 -1.59
C PRO A 46 -9.81 18.23 -0.09
N GLY A 47 -8.57 18.12 0.40
CA GLY A 47 -8.26 18.23 1.83
C GLY A 47 -8.48 16.94 2.62
N ALA A 48 -8.74 15.80 1.98
CA ALA A 48 -8.79 14.50 2.63
C ALA A 48 -7.46 14.21 3.35
N SER A 49 -7.56 13.71 4.59
CA SER A 49 -6.37 13.31 5.34
C SER A 49 -5.78 12.00 4.78
N PRO A 50 -4.46 11.77 4.90
CA PRO A 50 -3.86 10.51 4.47
C PRO A 50 -4.50 9.29 5.15
N THR A 51 -4.91 9.43 6.41
CA THR A 51 -5.61 8.37 7.15
C THR A 51 -6.95 8.01 6.52
N GLN A 52 -7.73 9.01 6.08
CA GLN A 52 -8.99 8.81 5.37
C GLN A 52 -8.78 8.16 4.01
N ILE A 53 -7.82 8.66 3.22
CA ILE A 53 -7.47 8.04 1.94
C ILE A 53 -7.10 6.56 2.14
N GLY A 54 -6.33 6.26 3.19
CA GLY A 54 -5.98 4.90 3.56
C GLY A 54 -7.19 4.03 3.93
N SER A 55 -8.14 4.54 4.72
CA SER A 55 -9.36 3.79 5.06
C SER A 55 -10.22 3.53 3.82
N ASP A 56 -10.38 4.53 2.95
CA ASP A 56 -11.24 4.43 1.78
C ASP A 56 -10.65 3.40 0.78
N LEU A 57 -9.31 3.41 0.60
CA LEU A 57 -8.62 2.38 -0.20
C LEU A 57 -8.79 0.98 0.38
N TYR A 58 -8.83 0.84 1.70
CA TYR A 58 -9.00 -0.45 2.36
C TYR A 58 -10.43 -0.97 2.20
N ASP A 59 -11.42 -0.10 2.40
CA ASP A 59 -12.84 -0.44 2.25
C ASP A 59 -13.17 -0.86 0.80
N MET A 60 -12.55 -0.20 -0.18
CA MET A 60 -12.65 -0.57 -1.59
C MET A 60 -11.79 -1.79 -1.98
N HIS A 61 -11.15 -2.46 -1.02
CA HIS A 61 -10.28 -3.61 -1.26
C HIS A 61 -9.18 -3.32 -2.31
N LEU A 62 -8.62 -2.12 -2.29
CA LEU A 62 -7.47 -1.73 -3.12
C LEU A 62 -6.15 -1.94 -2.37
N ILE A 63 -6.18 -1.84 -1.03
CA ILE A 63 -5.03 -2.14 -0.16
C ILE A 63 -5.38 -3.21 0.85
N ARG A 64 -4.39 -4.01 1.27
CA ARG A 64 -4.57 -5.06 2.28
C ARG A 64 -4.55 -4.54 3.72
N SER A 65 -3.93 -3.39 3.97
CA SER A 65 -3.74 -2.85 5.31
C SER A 65 -3.58 -1.33 5.30
N THR A 66 -4.44 -0.66 6.08
CA THR A 66 -4.35 0.78 6.34
C THR A 66 -3.05 1.17 7.06
N ILE A 67 -2.56 0.29 7.94
CA ILE A 67 -1.31 0.51 8.69
C ILE A 67 -0.11 0.49 7.75
N ALA A 68 -0.08 -0.47 6.80
CA ALA A 68 1.00 -0.53 5.80
C ALA A 68 0.98 0.71 4.91
N PHE A 69 -0.20 1.18 4.50
CA PHE A 69 -0.35 2.44 3.76
C PHE A 69 0.13 3.65 4.55
N ASP A 70 -0.34 3.83 5.80
CA ASP A 70 0.07 4.96 6.64
C ASP A 70 1.59 4.95 6.88
N MET A 71 2.18 3.79 7.20
CA MET A 71 3.63 3.70 7.37
C MET A 71 4.38 3.97 6.06
N TYR A 72 3.95 3.40 4.94
CA TYR A 72 4.59 3.61 3.64
C TYR A 72 4.56 5.08 3.21
N THR A 73 3.40 5.73 3.37
CA THR A 73 3.22 7.14 3.00
C THR A 73 4.01 8.10 3.88
N ARG A 74 4.16 7.78 5.18
CA ARG A 74 5.04 8.51 6.09
C ARG A 74 6.52 8.31 5.75
N LEU A 75 6.93 7.08 5.46
CA LEU A 75 8.33 6.76 5.11
C LEU A 75 8.77 7.39 3.79
N THR A 76 7.86 7.51 2.83
CA THR A 76 8.14 8.04 1.48
C THR A 76 7.82 9.52 1.33
N ASP A 77 7.29 10.16 2.37
CA ASP A 77 6.77 11.54 2.33
C ASP A 77 5.82 11.73 1.12
N ALA A 78 4.91 10.76 0.98
CA ALA A 78 3.94 10.68 -0.11
C ALA A 78 2.69 11.52 0.16
N ALA A 79 2.29 11.57 1.43
CA ALA A 79 1.03 12.16 1.87
C ALA A 79 0.79 13.59 1.37
N PRO A 80 1.77 14.53 1.45
CA PRO A 80 1.55 15.91 0.99
C PRO A 80 1.48 16.04 -0.54
N LYS A 81 1.89 15.01 -1.29
CA LYS A 81 1.97 15.00 -2.75
C LYS A 81 0.73 14.39 -3.40
N PHE A 82 -0.23 13.91 -2.60
CA PHE A 82 -1.47 13.36 -3.12
C PHE A 82 -2.32 14.45 -3.75
N GLN A 83 -2.82 14.15 -4.95
CA GLN A 83 -3.66 15.06 -5.70
C GLN A 83 -5.13 14.70 -5.44
N ALA A 84 -5.98 15.70 -5.23
CA ALA A 84 -7.42 15.50 -5.16
C ALA A 84 -7.98 15.27 -6.57
N GLY A 85 -8.93 14.34 -6.71
CA GLY A 85 -9.47 13.97 -8.02
C GLY A 85 -9.94 12.51 -8.10
N ALA A 86 -10.38 12.11 -9.29
CA ALA A 86 -10.79 10.75 -9.58
C ALA A 86 -9.65 9.95 -10.24
N PHE A 87 -9.28 8.83 -9.64
CA PHE A 87 -8.23 7.92 -10.09
C PHE A 87 -8.84 6.58 -10.47
N VAL A 88 -8.33 5.95 -11.53
CA VAL A 88 -8.68 4.57 -11.86
C VAL A 88 -7.58 3.67 -11.33
N LEU A 89 -7.88 2.97 -10.24
CA LEU A 89 -6.96 2.04 -9.60
C LEU A 89 -7.34 0.61 -9.98
N ASN A 90 -6.40 -0.33 -9.83
CA ASN A 90 -6.64 -1.73 -10.13
C ASN A 90 -6.30 -2.60 -8.92
N THR A 91 -7.11 -3.61 -8.64
CA THR A 91 -6.88 -4.59 -7.57
C THR A 91 -5.60 -5.41 -7.75
N ASN A 92 -5.05 -5.44 -8.97
CA ASN A 92 -3.75 -6.05 -9.25
C ASN A 92 -2.55 -5.11 -9.03
N MET A 93 -2.78 -3.87 -8.57
CA MET A 93 -1.70 -2.95 -8.23
C MET A 93 -1.15 -3.25 -6.83
N SER A 94 0.16 -3.08 -6.68
CA SER A 94 0.81 -3.08 -5.36
C SER A 94 0.54 -1.76 -4.63
N LEU A 95 0.75 -1.74 -3.31
CA LEU A 95 0.62 -0.52 -2.50
C LEU A 95 1.50 0.61 -3.04
N SER A 96 2.75 0.29 -3.43
CA SER A 96 3.69 1.25 -4.00
C SER A 96 3.20 1.85 -5.32
N GLN A 97 2.57 1.04 -6.19
CA GLN A 97 1.96 1.48 -7.43
C GLN A 97 0.76 2.39 -7.17
N ILE A 98 -0.12 2.02 -6.22
CA ILE A 98 -1.27 2.84 -5.82
C ILE A 98 -0.78 4.19 -5.31
N VAL A 99 0.17 4.21 -4.37
CA VAL A 99 0.71 5.47 -3.81
C VAL A 99 1.35 6.32 -4.90
N THR A 100 2.09 5.72 -5.83
CA THR A 100 2.67 6.43 -6.98
C THR A 100 1.58 7.01 -7.89
N ALA A 101 0.51 6.24 -8.14
CA ALA A 101 -0.64 6.68 -8.90
C ALA A 101 -1.41 7.81 -8.19
N LEU A 102 -1.46 7.86 -6.87
CA LEU A 102 -2.07 8.98 -6.15
C LEU A 102 -1.22 10.25 -6.15
N GLN A 103 0.11 10.12 -6.28
CA GLN A 103 1.04 11.26 -6.37
C GLN A 103 1.12 11.87 -7.77
N HIS A 104 1.22 11.01 -8.79
CA HIS A 104 1.50 11.41 -10.18
C HIS A 104 0.36 11.10 -11.13
N GLY A 105 -0.70 10.43 -10.65
CA GLY A 105 -1.80 10.01 -11.48
C GLY A 105 -2.44 11.21 -12.12
N ARG A 106 -2.63 11.10 -13.43
CA ARG A 106 -3.53 11.99 -14.12
C ARG A 106 -4.94 11.52 -13.77
N PRO A 107 -5.74 12.30 -13.02
CA PRO A 107 -7.17 12.04 -12.99
C PRO A 107 -7.64 12.03 -14.44
N ASP A 108 -8.37 11.00 -14.86
CA ASP A 108 -8.78 10.74 -16.25
C ASP A 108 -7.78 10.10 -17.25
N GLU A 109 -6.98 9.10 -16.85
CA GLU A 109 -6.57 8.11 -17.85
C GLU A 109 -7.73 7.14 -18.11
N LYS A 110 -8.74 7.61 -18.86
CA LYS A 110 -9.70 6.72 -19.53
C LYS A 110 -8.88 5.76 -20.38
N THR A 111 -8.61 4.55 -19.89
CA THR A 111 -8.20 3.45 -20.76
C THR A 111 -9.39 3.14 -21.65
N ILE A 112 -9.50 3.87 -22.77
CA ILE A 112 -10.34 3.50 -23.90
C ILE A 112 -9.79 2.16 -24.36
N THR A 113 -10.40 1.08 -23.89
CA THR A 113 -10.16 -0.24 -24.43
C THR A 113 -10.91 -0.24 -25.74
N PHE A 114 -10.22 0.04 -26.85
CA PHE A 114 -10.78 -0.17 -28.17
C PHE A 114 -10.97 -1.69 -28.33
N PRO A 115 -12.21 -2.21 -28.45
CA PRO A 115 -12.37 -3.57 -28.93
C PRO A 115 -11.85 -3.59 -30.36
N GLU A 116 -10.78 -4.35 -30.61
CA GLU A 116 -10.37 -4.60 -31.99
C GLU A 116 -11.47 -5.40 -32.68
N GLY A 117 -12.00 -4.81 -33.76
CA GLY A 117 -12.65 -5.45 -34.93
C GLY A 117 -13.60 -6.60 -34.70
#